data_AF-A0A2A2F8X8-F1
#
_entry.id   AF-A0A2A2F8X8-F1
#
_cell.length_a   1.000
_cell.length_b   1.000
_cell.length_c   1.000
_cell.angle_alpha   90.00
_cell.angle_beta   90.00
_cell.angle_gamma   90.00
#
_symmetry.space_group_name_H-M   'P 1'
#
loop_
_entity.id
_entity.type
_entity.pdbx_description
1 polymer ?
#
loop_
_entity_poly.entity_id
_entity_poly.type
_entity_poly.pdbx_seq_one_letter_code
_entity_poly.pdbx_strand_id
1 'polypeptide(L)'
;MQSGGPLCTGRRSLPGLRCMPDTHDRAGQRVSLIESIITELRIPDLPYPVGQSAPDDSSRWHSTLSEAWQAGSDERVVTHLQRTDAVWSMRQVNAAYLADRIMNVFLRRSGLHPYLVHRAARLRFWLALDLEARGAEAVSEQRPLHRWLDSLQALRGWSRTGGRSDRPVESHLAAMEQAVGEAFRTGGEEPLEACVSDWLEQISHQAEQAERVAQRLWQTESGAAGQRAAEQAVRAALSRTCRGRQLPASLWAFIEDDWRVLMRRAALEHGIDSEPWRHAFRLLEWLIWVGDGNLCGQDRNRLYHVGEQLTDKLVQVVTLVEGRDPVPQRFAPVDALLARRLRDEAVEQEAASIPEADPRWLERPDEAQGDEARSWVGSWYLYEADGQQIRQFLTGFLEETGEVLWTNARGAKLDIEPFRSVRERFEAGELTHLPEAYPFAGVLSDTLDSLQRVLESQRKQREEARDKAREEAEALRRAQEQAFEEERQREQEREEREARERAEAEREARDEAETRRINDEAEIREKVLAEVDRLEAGSWIQLGSGEEALRLKLALRIRASGKLVFVDRYGLNRREILREDLATRVRDGEAQLLSEGAEFADTLSRVVGRLRVGR
;
A
#
# COMPACT_ATOMS: atom_id res chain seq x y z
N MET A 1 55.75 -25.18 0.42
CA MET A 1 54.55 -26.03 0.60
C MET A 1 53.32 -25.21 0.26
N GLN A 2 52.47 -25.78 -0.58
CA GLN A 2 51.26 -25.15 -1.14
C GLN A 2 50.27 -24.75 -0.05
N SER A 3 49.75 -23.52 -0.11
CA SER A 3 48.43 -23.16 0.44
C SER A 3 47.93 -21.89 -0.25
N GLY A 4 47.61 -22.02 -1.54
CA GLY A 4 46.79 -21.04 -2.24
C GLY A 4 45.35 -21.19 -1.74
N GLY A 5 44.93 -20.30 -0.84
CA GLY A 5 43.53 -20.18 -0.46
C GLY A 5 42.73 -19.63 -1.65
N PRO A 6 41.56 -20.21 -1.99
CA PRO A 6 40.76 -19.67 -3.07
C PRO A 6 40.19 -18.32 -2.63
N LEU A 7 40.39 -17.30 -3.46
CA LEU A 7 39.60 -16.08 -3.46
C LEU A 7 38.13 -16.50 -3.42
N CYS A 8 37.42 -16.07 -2.35
CA CYS A 8 35.98 -16.12 -2.27
C CYS A 8 35.40 -15.28 -3.41
N THR A 9 35.29 -15.90 -4.58
CA THR A 9 34.33 -15.50 -5.59
C THR A 9 32.96 -15.74 -4.97
N GLY A 10 32.36 -14.67 -4.46
CA GLY A 10 30.94 -14.62 -4.19
C GLY A 10 30.18 -14.75 -5.50
N ARG A 11 30.22 -15.93 -6.12
CA ARG A 11 29.10 -16.42 -6.92
C ARG A 11 27.93 -16.45 -5.95
N ARG A 12 27.09 -15.41 -6.00
CA ARG A 12 25.67 -15.65 -5.79
C ARG A 12 25.23 -16.55 -6.94
N SER A 13 25.46 -17.85 -6.75
CA SER A 13 24.76 -18.90 -7.45
C SER A 13 23.28 -18.54 -7.40
N LEU A 14 22.66 -18.46 -8.57
CA LEU A 14 21.20 -18.54 -8.69
C LEU A 14 20.75 -19.66 -7.73
N PRO A 15 19.88 -19.36 -6.75
CA PRO A 15 19.45 -20.39 -5.81
C PRO A 15 18.83 -21.52 -6.61
N GLY A 16 19.24 -22.73 -6.27
CA GLY A 16 18.85 -23.94 -6.97
C GLY A 16 17.35 -23.98 -7.22
N LEU A 17 17.01 -24.42 -8.43
CA LEU A 17 15.71 -24.97 -8.79
C LEU A 17 15.32 -26.06 -7.79
N ARG A 18 14.78 -25.65 -6.64
CA ARG A 18 13.75 -26.44 -5.98
C ARG A 18 12.56 -26.37 -6.92
N CYS A 19 12.09 -27.54 -7.38
CA CYS A 19 10.78 -27.66 -8.01
C CYS A 19 9.76 -27.02 -7.05
N MET A 20 9.38 -25.77 -7.35
CA MET A 20 8.26 -25.08 -6.73
C MET A 20 6.99 -25.65 -7.37
N PRO A 21 6.07 -26.24 -6.61
CA PRO A 21 4.68 -26.22 -7.05
C PRO A 21 4.21 -24.75 -7.06
N ASP A 22 3.31 -24.40 -7.97
CA ASP A 22 2.52 -23.14 -7.95
C ASP A 22 3.08 -21.85 -8.59
N THR A 23 3.84 -21.93 -9.69
CA THR A 23 4.13 -20.72 -10.51
C THR A 23 2.94 -20.28 -11.38
N HIS A 24 2.11 -21.22 -11.84
CA HIS A 24 0.93 -20.91 -12.67
C HIS A 24 -0.23 -20.28 -11.88
N ASP A 25 -0.47 -20.72 -10.63
CA ASP A 25 -1.57 -20.18 -9.79
C ASP A 25 -1.30 -18.72 -9.41
N ARG A 26 -0.05 -18.38 -9.06
CA ARG A 26 0.34 -16.98 -8.77
C ARG A 26 0.25 -16.04 -9.97
N ALA A 27 0.56 -16.52 -11.17
CA ALA A 27 0.45 -15.71 -12.39
C ALA A 27 -1.01 -15.41 -12.72
N GLY A 28 -1.89 -16.41 -12.64
CA GLY A 28 -3.34 -16.23 -12.83
C GLY A 28 -3.97 -15.29 -11.80
N GLN A 29 -3.55 -15.40 -10.53
CA GLN A 29 -3.98 -14.50 -9.46
C GLN A 29 -3.53 -13.05 -9.70
N ARG A 30 -2.29 -12.82 -10.16
CA ARG A 30 -1.80 -11.47 -10.49
C ARG A 30 -2.56 -10.84 -11.66
N VAL A 31 -2.91 -11.63 -12.67
CA VAL A 31 -3.72 -11.15 -13.80
C VAL A 31 -5.09 -10.66 -13.31
N SER A 32 -5.77 -11.48 -12.51
CA SER A 32 -7.06 -11.11 -11.91
C SER A 32 -6.97 -9.88 -11.00
N LEU A 33 -5.88 -9.75 -10.25
CA LEU A 33 -5.67 -8.61 -9.36
C LEU A 33 -5.51 -7.29 -10.12
N ILE A 34 -4.67 -7.24 -11.16
CA ILE A 34 -4.45 -6.00 -11.93
C ILE A 34 -5.76 -5.58 -12.62
N GLU A 35 -6.49 -6.53 -13.21
CA GLU A 35 -7.81 -6.23 -13.80
C GLU A 35 -8.79 -5.70 -12.75
N SER A 36 -8.82 -6.29 -11.55
CA SER A 36 -9.65 -5.79 -10.45
C SER A 36 -9.22 -4.38 -10.01
N ILE A 37 -7.92 -4.10 -9.96
CA ILE A 37 -7.40 -2.77 -9.60
C ILE A 37 -7.85 -1.73 -10.63
N ILE A 38 -7.66 -1.99 -11.92
CA ILE A 38 -7.97 -1.00 -12.96
C ILE A 38 -9.48 -0.80 -13.14
N THR A 39 -10.30 -1.80 -12.84
CA THR A 39 -11.76 -1.72 -13.02
C THR A 39 -12.55 -1.34 -11.76
N GLU A 40 -12.07 -1.62 -10.55
CA GLU A 40 -12.87 -1.48 -9.31
C GLU A 40 -12.32 -0.51 -8.26
N LEU A 41 -11.01 -0.24 -8.28
CA LEU A 41 -10.36 0.57 -7.26
C LEU A 41 -10.79 2.04 -7.36
N ARG A 42 -11.16 2.65 -6.23
CA ARG A 42 -11.47 4.09 -6.14
C ARG A 42 -10.47 4.78 -5.22
N ILE A 43 -9.68 5.70 -5.76
CA ILE A 43 -8.74 6.51 -4.99
C ILE A 43 -9.31 7.93 -4.82
N PRO A 44 -9.33 8.51 -3.62
CA PRO A 44 -9.77 9.88 -3.40
C PRO A 44 -9.04 10.90 -4.29
N ASP A 45 -9.73 11.98 -4.65
CA ASP A 45 -9.20 13.11 -5.42
C ASP A 45 -8.75 12.79 -6.88
N LEU A 46 -9.06 11.60 -7.39
CA LEU A 46 -8.83 11.25 -8.80
C LEU A 46 -10.01 11.68 -9.69
N PRO A 47 -9.75 12.04 -10.97
CA PRO A 47 -10.74 12.58 -11.90
C PRO A 47 -11.68 11.50 -12.46
N TYR A 48 -12.42 10.82 -11.59
CA TYR A 48 -13.39 9.81 -11.98
C TYR A 48 -14.64 10.42 -12.64
N PRO A 49 -15.28 9.70 -13.59
CA PRO A 49 -16.51 10.17 -14.22
C PRO A 49 -17.66 10.16 -13.22
N VAL A 50 -18.53 11.17 -13.30
CA VAL A 50 -19.76 11.26 -12.49
C VAL A 50 -20.90 10.58 -13.26
N GLY A 51 -21.44 9.46 -12.74
CA GLY A 51 -22.58 8.76 -13.34
C GLY A 51 -22.22 7.53 -14.18
N GLN A 52 -23.04 7.19 -15.19
CA GLN A 52 -22.79 6.06 -16.10
C GLN A 52 -21.49 6.26 -16.87
N SER A 53 -20.75 5.17 -17.07
CA SER A 53 -19.42 5.10 -17.68
C SER A 53 -19.25 6.09 -18.83
N ALA A 54 -18.24 6.96 -18.73
CA ALA A 54 -17.82 7.78 -19.85
C ALA A 54 -17.56 6.89 -21.08
N PRO A 55 -17.90 7.33 -22.31
CA PRO A 55 -17.54 6.60 -23.50
C PRO A 55 -16.02 6.36 -23.50
N ASP A 56 -15.61 5.13 -23.76
CA ASP A 56 -14.21 4.75 -23.83
C ASP A 56 -13.59 5.37 -25.09
N ASP A 57 -13.19 6.64 -24.98
CA ASP A 57 -12.57 7.39 -26.07
C ASP A 57 -11.07 7.06 -26.11
N SER A 58 -10.77 5.84 -26.58
CA SER A 58 -9.40 5.35 -26.71
C SER A 58 -8.54 6.25 -27.61
N SER A 59 -9.16 6.96 -28.57
CA SER A 59 -8.46 7.88 -29.47
C SER A 59 -7.96 9.12 -28.72
N ARG A 60 -8.84 9.75 -27.92
CA ARG A 60 -8.48 10.92 -27.11
C ARG A 60 -7.53 10.56 -25.97
N TRP A 61 -7.69 9.39 -25.37
CA TRP A 61 -6.74 8.84 -24.39
C TRP A 61 -5.34 8.74 -24.98
N HIS A 62 -5.24 8.07 -26.13
CA HIS A 62 -3.99 7.90 -26.84
C HIS A 62 -3.35 9.25 -27.25
N SER A 63 -4.14 10.18 -27.81
CA SER A 63 -3.61 11.49 -28.23
C SER A 63 -3.06 12.30 -27.05
N THR A 64 -3.77 12.28 -25.91
CA THR A 64 -3.37 13.02 -24.70
C THR A 64 -2.03 12.51 -24.14
N LEU A 65 -1.87 11.19 -24.02
CA LEU A 65 -0.62 10.61 -23.53
C LEU A 65 0.54 10.80 -24.52
N SER A 66 0.26 10.72 -25.83
CA SER A 66 1.24 10.97 -26.89
C SER A 66 1.71 12.42 -26.88
N GLU A 67 0.81 13.40 -26.73
CA GLU A 67 1.15 14.82 -26.61
C GLU A 67 2.05 15.09 -25.40
N ALA A 68 1.74 14.53 -24.23
CA ALA A 68 2.57 14.64 -23.03
C ALA A 68 3.97 14.05 -23.24
N TRP A 69 4.05 12.91 -23.94
CA TRP A 69 5.32 12.27 -24.31
C TRP A 69 6.17 13.15 -25.23
N GLN A 70 5.56 13.70 -26.30
CA GLN A 70 6.23 14.58 -27.26
C GLN A 70 6.69 15.90 -26.62
N ALA A 71 5.94 16.42 -25.65
CA ALA A 71 6.31 17.60 -24.88
C ALA A 71 7.49 17.37 -23.93
N GLY A 72 7.96 16.13 -23.77
CA GLY A 72 9.07 15.82 -22.87
C GLY A 72 8.68 15.81 -21.40
N SER A 73 7.38 15.70 -21.09
CA SER A 73 6.89 15.77 -19.71
C SER A 73 7.35 14.57 -18.88
N ASP A 74 7.83 14.85 -17.67
CA ASP A 74 8.15 13.85 -16.64
C ASP A 74 7.18 13.97 -15.44
N GLU A 75 6.03 14.63 -15.62
CA GLU A 75 5.00 14.80 -14.61
C GLU A 75 4.12 13.54 -14.46
N ARG A 76 3.40 13.42 -13.35
CA ARG A 76 2.51 12.25 -13.11
C ARG A 76 1.37 12.23 -14.13
N VAL A 77 1.04 11.05 -14.64
CA VAL A 77 -0.06 10.90 -15.63
C VAL A 77 -1.35 11.41 -15.04
N VAL A 78 -1.67 11.08 -13.79
CA VAL A 78 -2.88 11.59 -13.09
C VAL A 78 -2.92 13.11 -13.05
N THR A 79 -1.78 13.76 -12.77
CA THR A 79 -1.70 15.24 -12.73
C THR A 79 -1.91 15.85 -14.11
N HIS A 80 -1.44 15.18 -15.15
CA HIS A 80 -1.71 15.58 -16.53
C HIS A 80 -3.21 15.48 -16.86
N LEU A 81 -3.86 14.36 -16.52
CA LEU A 81 -5.28 14.14 -16.77
C LEU A 81 -6.20 15.16 -16.08
N GLN A 82 -5.83 15.59 -14.86
CA GLN A 82 -6.59 16.61 -14.11
C GLN A 82 -6.57 18.00 -14.77
N ARG A 83 -5.59 18.28 -15.65
CA ARG A 83 -5.49 19.55 -16.39
C ARG A 83 -6.24 19.51 -17.71
N THR A 84 -6.55 18.32 -18.21
CA THR A 84 -7.29 18.14 -19.45
C THR A 84 -8.79 18.28 -19.18
N ASP A 85 -9.47 19.09 -19.99
CA ASP A 85 -10.94 19.23 -19.95
C ASP A 85 -11.61 18.02 -20.64
N ALA A 86 -11.42 16.84 -20.06
CA ALA A 86 -11.87 15.55 -20.57
C ALA A 86 -12.42 14.69 -19.44
N VAL A 87 -13.41 13.87 -19.77
CA VAL A 87 -13.95 12.86 -18.86
C VAL A 87 -13.31 11.52 -19.22
N TRP A 88 -12.62 10.91 -18.26
CA TRP A 88 -11.88 9.66 -18.45
C TRP A 88 -12.65 8.48 -17.89
N SER A 89 -12.49 7.31 -18.50
CA SER A 89 -13.05 6.07 -17.96
C SER A 89 -12.35 5.68 -16.65
N MET A 90 -13.02 4.89 -15.82
CA MET A 90 -12.41 4.38 -14.58
C MET A 90 -11.13 3.59 -14.85
N ARG A 91 -11.13 2.81 -15.95
CA ARG A 91 -9.97 2.03 -16.42
C ARG A 91 -8.79 2.95 -16.74
N GLN A 92 -9.01 4.01 -17.51
CA GLN A 92 -7.99 5.00 -17.86
C GLN A 92 -7.39 5.70 -16.63
N VAL A 93 -8.25 6.17 -15.72
CA VAL A 93 -7.81 6.85 -14.47
C VAL A 93 -6.98 5.91 -13.60
N ASN A 94 -7.43 4.67 -13.43
CA ASN A 94 -6.74 3.70 -12.60
C ASN A 94 -5.45 3.17 -13.26
N ALA A 95 -5.41 3.03 -14.58
CA ALA A 95 -4.19 2.70 -15.32
C ALA A 95 -3.12 3.80 -15.16
N ALA A 96 -3.50 5.08 -15.26
CA ALA A 96 -2.63 6.21 -14.95
C ALA A 96 -2.11 6.16 -13.51
N TYR A 97 -3.01 5.96 -12.54
CA TYR A 97 -2.64 5.88 -11.13
C TYR A 97 -1.67 4.72 -10.84
N LEU A 98 -1.93 3.54 -11.42
CA LEU A 98 -1.09 2.36 -11.24
C LEU A 98 0.30 2.57 -11.86
N ALA A 99 0.37 3.11 -13.08
CA ALA A 99 1.62 3.47 -13.74
C ALA A 99 2.43 4.46 -12.89
N ASP A 100 1.78 5.53 -12.42
CA ASP A 100 2.38 6.53 -11.54
C ASP A 100 2.89 5.89 -10.24
N ARG A 101 2.10 5.03 -9.60
CA ARG A 101 2.47 4.41 -8.32
C ARG A 101 3.69 3.50 -8.48
N ILE A 102 3.67 2.61 -9.47
CA ILE A 102 4.78 1.68 -9.75
C ILE A 102 6.04 2.48 -10.06
N MET A 103 5.98 3.42 -11.01
CA MET A 103 7.14 4.21 -11.42
C MET A 103 7.68 5.08 -10.29
N ASN A 104 6.82 5.70 -9.48
CA ASN A 104 7.28 6.50 -8.34
C ASN A 104 8.04 5.66 -7.30
N VAL A 105 7.53 4.47 -6.96
CA VAL A 105 8.23 3.58 -6.01
C VAL A 105 9.53 3.08 -6.62
N PHE A 106 9.52 2.69 -7.90
CA PHE A 106 10.69 2.19 -8.61
C PHE A 106 11.79 3.23 -8.65
N LEU A 107 11.50 4.43 -9.15
CA LEU A 107 12.49 5.49 -9.32
C LEU A 107 13.11 5.89 -7.98
N ARG A 108 12.31 5.97 -6.90
CA ARG A 108 12.81 6.27 -5.55
C ARG A 108 13.70 5.17 -4.97
N ARG A 109 13.38 3.89 -5.23
CA ARG A 109 14.14 2.74 -4.70
C ARG A 109 15.27 2.27 -5.62
N SER A 110 15.32 2.74 -6.86
CA SER A 110 16.27 2.25 -7.88
C SER A 110 17.74 2.53 -7.54
N GLY A 111 18.02 3.60 -6.80
CA GLY A 111 19.39 4.10 -6.57
C GLY A 111 20.08 4.58 -7.85
N LEU A 112 19.31 4.89 -8.90
CA LEU A 112 19.84 5.43 -10.15
C LEU A 112 20.31 6.88 -9.99
N HIS A 113 21.19 7.31 -10.88
CA HIS A 113 21.56 8.72 -10.99
C HIS A 113 20.33 9.61 -11.26
N PRO A 114 20.17 10.80 -10.64
CA PRO A 114 19.01 11.67 -10.83
C PRO A 114 18.66 11.96 -12.29
N TYR A 115 19.67 12.14 -13.13
CA TYR A 115 19.52 12.22 -14.59
C TYR A 115 18.78 11.01 -15.19
N LEU A 116 19.16 9.78 -14.85
CA LEU A 116 18.49 8.56 -15.33
C LEU A 116 17.06 8.47 -14.78
N VAL A 117 16.85 8.88 -13.52
CA VAL A 117 15.53 8.94 -12.89
C VAL A 117 14.58 9.83 -13.69
N HIS A 118 15.02 11.04 -14.06
CA HIS A 118 14.22 11.97 -14.87
C HIS A 118 13.90 11.42 -16.27
N ARG A 119 14.85 10.75 -16.91
CA ARG A 119 14.64 10.17 -18.24
C ARG A 119 13.68 8.98 -18.20
N ALA A 120 13.87 8.06 -17.26
CA ALA A 120 13.01 6.89 -17.06
C ALA A 120 11.60 7.26 -16.58
N ALA A 121 11.46 8.37 -15.84
CA ALA A 121 10.19 8.90 -15.36
C ALA A 121 9.14 9.06 -16.46
N ARG A 122 9.53 9.53 -17.64
CA ARG A 122 8.63 9.77 -18.79
C ARG A 122 7.92 8.51 -19.27
N LEU A 123 8.48 7.33 -19.04
CA LEU A 123 7.93 6.05 -19.52
C LEU A 123 6.60 5.68 -18.86
N ARG A 124 6.20 6.38 -17.79
CA ARG A 124 4.89 6.21 -17.17
C ARG A 124 3.72 6.48 -18.11
N PHE A 125 3.89 7.36 -19.10
CA PHE A 125 2.84 7.63 -20.10
C PHE A 125 2.61 6.41 -20.99
N TRP A 126 3.69 5.79 -21.47
CA TRP A 126 3.60 4.54 -22.22
C TRP A 126 3.04 3.41 -21.36
N LEU A 127 3.51 3.27 -20.12
CA LEU A 127 3.01 2.26 -19.19
C LEU A 127 1.51 2.43 -18.90
N ALA A 128 1.02 3.66 -18.74
CA ALA A 128 -0.40 3.94 -18.52
C ALA A 128 -1.24 3.56 -19.75
N LEU A 129 -0.77 3.89 -20.96
CA LEU A 129 -1.42 3.49 -22.21
C LEU A 129 -1.52 1.95 -22.30
N ASP A 130 -0.41 1.27 -22.02
CA ASP A 130 -0.31 -0.18 -22.16
C ASP A 130 -1.12 -0.93 -21.07
N LEU A 131 -1.11 -0.45 -19.82
CA LEU A 131 -1.95 -0.96 -18.74
C LEU A 131 -3.44 -0.81 -19.06
N GLU A 132 -3.84 0.29 -19.68
CA GLU A 132 -5.21 0.49 -20.12
C GLU A 132 -5.57 -0.53 -21.22
N ALA A 133 -4.76 -0.64 -22.27
CA ALA A 133 -5.05 -1.54 -23.38
C ALA A 133 -4.99 -3.05 -23.02
N ARG A 134 -4.03 -3.46 -22.18
CA ARG A 134 -3.68 -4.88 -21.96
C ARG A 134 -3.71 -5.36 -20.52
N GLY A 135 -3.92 -4.45 -19.56
CA GLY A 135 -3.97 -4.79 -18.14
C GLY A 135 -2.70 -5.47 -17.65
N ALA A 136 -2.83 -6.67 -17.11
CA ALA A 136 -1.72 -7.41 -16.51
C ALA A 136 -0.59 -7.75 -17.48
N GLU A 137 -0.90 -7.95 -18.77
CA GLU A 137 0.10 -8.26 -19.78
C GLU A 137 1.09 -7.11 -19.96
N ALA A 138 0.69 -5.85 -19.73
CA ALA A 138 1.55 -4.67 -19.89
C ALA A 138 2.78 -4.68 -18.97
N VAL A 139 2.67 -5.33 -17.81
CA VAL A 139 3.73 -5.42 -16.80
C VAL A 139 4.32 -6.83 -16.69
N SER A 140 4.05 -7.71 -17.64
CA SER A 140 4.66 -9.05 -17.67
C SER A 140 6.18 -8.96 -17.82
N GLU A 141 6.90 -9.92 -17.24
CA GLU A 141 8.38 -10.00 -17.30
C GLU A 141 8.90 -10.14 -18.74
N GLN A 142 8.06 -10.55 -19.69
CA GLN A 142 8.44 -10.70 -21.10
C GLN A 142 8.37 -9.38 -21.86
N ARG A 143 7.67 -8.37 -21.32
CA ARG A 143 7.45 -7.10 -22.02
C ARG A 143 8.74 -6.29 -22.13
N PRO A 144 8.96 -5.57 -23.24
CA PRO A 144 10.17 -4.79 -23.43
C PRO A 144 10.37 -3.75 -22.32
N LEU A 145 9.33 -3.03 -21.91
CA LEU A 145 9.47 -2.01 -20.87
C LEU A 145 9.88 -2.60 -19.51
N HIS A 146 9.32 -3.74 -19.12
CA HIS A 146 9.68 -4.42 -17.87
C HIS A 146 11.16 -4.81 -17.88
N ARG A 147 11.60 -5.54 -18.91
CA ARG A 147 12.99 -5.99 -19.06
C ARG A 147 13.96 -4.81 -19.08
N TRP A 148 13.58 -3.73 -19.76
CA TRP A 148 14.39 -2.51 -19.80
C TRP A 148 14.51 -1.87 -18.41
N LEU A 149 13.41 -1.68 -17.67
CA LEU A 149 13.44 -1.09 -16.33
C LEU A 149 14.25 -1.94 -15.34
N ASP A 150 14.12 -3.26 -15.38
CA ASP A 150 14.95 -4.15 -14.56
C ASP A 150 16.44 -4.07 -14.90
N SER A 151 16.77 -3.97 -16.19
CA SER A 151 18.17 -3.88 -16.64
C SER A 151 18.88 -2.60 -16.18
N LEU A 152 18.13 -1.54 -15.82
CA LEU A 152 18.72 -0.28 -15.33
C LEU A 152 19.54 -0.48 -14.05
N GLN A 153 19.35 -1.59 -13.32
CA GLN A 153 20.21 -1.93 -12.19
C GLN A 153 21.71 -2.00 -12.56
N ALA A 154 22.04 -2.36 -13.79
CA ALA A 154 23.41 -2.35 -14.28
C ALA A 154 24.02 -0.94 -14.33
N LEU A 155 23.19 0.10 -14.35
CA LEU A 155 23.60 1.51 -14.38
C LEU A 155 23.65 2.18 -13.00
N ARG A 156 23.49 1.43 -11.91
CA ARG A 156 23.51 2.01 -10.55
C ARG A 156 24.84 2.65 -10.19
N GLY A 157 25.94 2.15 -10.75
CA GLY A 157 27.28 2.73 -10.61
C GLY A 157 27.58 3.85 -11.61
N TRP A 158 26.69 4.12 -12.57
CA TRP A 158 26.92 5.12 -13.60
C TRP A 158 26.86 6.54 -13.01
N SER A 159 27.89 7.34 -13.30
CA SER A 159 27.96 8.75 -12.92
C SER A 159 28.08 9.60 -14.16
N ARG A 160 27.38 10.73 -14.19
CA ARG A 160 27.44 11.67 -15.32
C ARG A 160 28.67 12.56 -15.17
N THR A 161 29.78 12.14 -15.77
CA THR A 161 31.07 12.85 -15.72
C THR A 161 31.28 13.78 -16.92
N GLY A 162 30.39 13.73 -17.92
CA GLY A 162 30.53 14.44 -19.19
C GLY A 162 31.59 13.83 -20.12
N GLY A 163 32.12 12.66 -19.76
CA GLY A 163 33.18 11.97 -20.47
C GLY A 163 32.68 11.10 -21.64
N ARG A 164 33.63 10.48 -22.35
CA ARG A 164 33.32 9.49 -23.41
C ARG A 164 32.58 8.25 -22.88
N SER A 165 32.68 7.98 -21.58
CA SER A 165 31.98 6.89 -20.90
C SER A 165 30.46 7.05 -20.89
N ASP A 166 29.96 8.28 -21.02
CA ASP A 166 28.54 8.59 -20.84
C ASP A 166 27.76 8.40 -22.15
N ARG A 167 28.45 8.56 -23.29
CA ARG A 167 27.85 8.52 -24.64
C ARG A 167 27.01 7.28 -24.92
N PRO A 168 27.44 6.04 -24.60
CA PRO A 168 26.63 4.85 -24.90
C PRO A 168 25.28 4.87 -24.17
N VAL A 169 25.27 5.27 -22.90
CA VAL A 169 24.03 5.37 -22.10
C VAL A 169 23.15 6.51 -22.62
N GLU A 170 23.73 7.67 -22.92
CA GLU A 170 22.96 8.80 -23.46
C GLU A 170 22.39 8.51 -24.85
N SER A 171 23.15 7.86 -25.72
CA SER A 171 22.69 7.40 -27.03
C SER A 171 21.56 6.38 -26.89
N HIS A 172 21.65 5.44 -25.95
CA HIS A 172 20.58 4.48 -25.71
C HIS A 172 19.31 5.14 -25.18
N LEU A 173 19.42 6.08 -24.24
CA LEU A 173 18.25 6.82 -23.75
C LEU A 173 17.55 7.60 -24.87
N ALA A 174 18.31 8.17 -25.80
CA ALA A 174 17.74 8.82 -26.99
C ALA A 174 17.07 7.82 -27.93
N ALA A 175 17.66 6.64 -28.14
CA ALA A 175 17.06 5.56 -28.94
C ALA A 175 15.76 5.03 -28.31
N MET A 176 15.75 4.84 -26.99
CA MET A 176 14.55 4.44 -26.24
C MET A 176 13.44 5.49 -26.39
N GLU A 177 13.79 6.78 -26.35
CA GLU A 177 12.81 7.84 -26.55
C GLU A 177 12.21 7.85 -27.96
N GLN A 178 13.04 7.61 -28.97
CA GLN A 178 12.59 7.47 -30.35
C GLN A 178 11.71 6.24 -30.53
N ALA A 179 12.09 5.10 -29.95
CA ALA A 179 11.34 3.85 -30.00
C ALA A 179 9.94 4.00 -29.41
N VAL A 180 9.82 4.61 -28.22
CA VAL A 180 8.52 4.90 -27.59
C VAL A 180 7.71 5.90 -28.42
N GLY A 181 8.34 6.93 -28.99
CA GLY A 181 7.67 7.86 -29.90
C GLY A 181 7.11 7.18 -31.18
N GLU A 182 7.81 6.19 -31.74
CA GLU A 182 7.31 5.38 -32.86
C GLU A 182 6.20 4.42 -32.42
N ALA A 183 6.31 3.85 -31.22
CA ALA A 183 5.29 2.97 -30.67
C ALA A 183 3.97 3.71 -30.42
N PHE A 184 4.01 4.95 -29.94
CA PHE A 184 2.83 5.83 -29.92
C PHE A 184 2.28 6.11 -31.33
N ARG A 185 3.10 6.21 -32.37
CA ARG A 185 2.60 6.49 -33.73
C ARG A 185 1.96 5.27 -34.39
N THR A 186 2.51 4.08 -34.14
CA THR A 186 2.10 2.84 -34.81
C THR A 186 1.10 2.02 -33.99
N GLY A 187 1.02 2.25 -32.68
CA GLY A 187 0.31 1.38 -31.74
C GLY A 187 1.00 0.03 -31.51
N GLY A 188 2.17 -0.19 -32.11
CA GLY A 188 2.92 -1.43 -32.04
C GLY A 188 4.17 -1.32 -31.15
N GLU A 189 4.62 -2.45 -30.61
CA GLU A 189 5.79 -2.51 -29.72
C GLU A 189 7.07 -2.99 -30.41
N GLU A 190 7.01 -3.32 -31.69
CA GLU A 190 8.18 -3.77 -32.45
C GLU A 190 9.38 -2.80 -32.34
N PRO A 191 9.20 -1.45 -32.39
CA PRO A 191 10.30 -0.52 -32.19
C PRO A 191 10.89 -0.60 -30.77
N LEU A 192 10.06 -0.79 -29.75
CA LEU A 192 10.50 -0.99 -28.36
C LEU A 192 11.28 -2.29 -28.24
N GLU A 193 10.74 -3.38 -28.79
CA GLU A 193 11.34 -4.71 -28.68
C GLU A 193 12.74 -4.74 -29.29
N ALA A 194 12.92 -4.16 -30.47
CA ALA A 194 14.22 -4.03 -31.11
C ALA A 194 15.19 -3.20 -30.25
N CYS A 195 14.76 -2.02 -29.80
CA CYS A 195 15.58 -1.13 -28.97
C CYS A 195 15.99 -1.78 -27.63
N VAL A 196 15.07 -2.46 -26.96
CA VAL A 196 15.33 -3.15 -25.69
C VAL A 196 16.22 -4.38 -25.90
N SER A 197 16.05 -5.13 -26.98
CA SER A 197 16.92 -6.27 -27.28
C SER A 197 18.36 -5.83 -27.50
N ASP A 198 18.56 -4.78 -28.30
CA ASP A 198 19.88 -4.18 -28.54
C ASP A 198 20.51 -3.68 -27.23
N TRP A 199 19.72 -3.06 -26.34
CA TRP A 199 20.18 -2.62 -25.02
C TRP A 199 20.67 -3.76 -24.15
N LEU A 200 19.86 -4.82 -24.04
CA LEU A 200 20.14 -5.94 -23.15
C LEU A 200 21.42 -6.67 -23.58
N GLU A 201 21.66 -6.80 -24.88
CA GLU A 201 22.92 -7.31 -25.42
C GLU A 201 24.09 -6.37 -25.09
N GLN A 202 23.95 -5.06 -25.31
CA GLN A 202 25.00 -4.10 -25.03
C GLN A 202 25.36 -4.03 -23.53
N ILE A 203 24.37 -3.96 -22.64
CA ILE A 203 24.61 -3.78 -21.21
C ILE A 203 25.15 -5.05 -20.56
N SER A 204 24.73 -6.24 -21.02
CA SER A 204 25.31 -7.50 -20.57
C SER A 204 26.76 -7.62 -21.00
N HIS A 205 27.09 -7.29 -22.25
CA HIS A 205 28.46 -7.29 -22.72
C HIS A 205 29.34 -6.28 -21.95
N GLN A 206 28.82 -5.08 -21.68
CA GLN A 206 29.53 -4.08 -20.88
C GLN A 206 29.77 -4.53 -19.43
N ALA A 207 28.80 -5.19 -18.81
CA ALA A 207 28.93 -5.73 -17.46
C ALA A 207 30.03 -6.80 -17.39
N GLU A 208 30.05 -7.74 -18.33
CA GLU A 208 31.10 -8.76 -18.43
C GLU A 208 32.49 -8.15 -18.67
N GLN A 209 32.58 -7.13 -19.53
CA GLN A 209 33.84 -6.42 -19.76
C GLN A 209 34.31 -5.70 -18.50
N ALA A 210 33.40 -5.01 -17.79
CA ALA A 210 33.70 -4.29 -16.57
C ALA A 210 34.24 -5.23 -15.48
N GLU A 211 33.60 -6.39 -15.30
CA GLU A 211 34.05 -7.43 -14.37
C GLU A 211 35.47 -7.93 -14.71
N ARG A 212 35.73 -8.23 -16.00
CA ARG A 212 37.06 -8.65 -16.47
C ARG A 212 38.13 -7.56 -16.29
N VAL A 213 37.78 -6.29 -16.46
CA VAL A 213 38.70 -5.17 -16.21
C VAL A 213 39.00 -5.04 -14.72
N ALA A 214 37.96 -5.05 -13.87
CA ALA A 214 38.09 -4.97 -12.42
C ALA A 214 38.92 -6.14 -11.86
N GLN A 215 38.71 -7.37 -12.35
CA GLN A 215 39.46 -8.54 -11.91
C GLN A 215 40.95 -8.45 -12.28
N ARG A 216 41.28 -7.99 -13.49
CA ARG A 216 42.68 -7.78 -13.91
C ARG A 216 43.35 -6.66 -13.13
N LEU A 217 42.61 -5.57 -12.89
CA LEU A 217 43.08 -4.47 -12.07
C LEU A 217 43.37 -4.96 -10.64
N TRP A 218 42.44 -5.71 -10.03
CA TRP A 218 42.63 -6.31 -8.72
C TRP A 218 43.89 -7.18 -8.65
N GLN A 219 44.10 -8.06 -9.63
CA GLN A 219 45.32 -8.90 -9.69
C GLN A 219 46.59 -8.07 -9.78
N THR A 220 46.57 -6.99 -10.57
CA THR A 220 47.72 -6.10 -10.74
C THR A 220 48.01 -5.32 -9.47
N GLU A 221 46.99 -4.72 -8.86
CA GLU A 221 47.14 -3.86 -7.68
C GLU A 221 47.45 -4.65 -6.41
N SER A 222 46.85 -5.83 -6.23
CA SER A 222 47.20 -6.75 -5.13
C SER A 222 48.61 -7.32 -5.29
N GLY A 223 49.01 -7.73 -6.51
CA GLY A 223 50.38 -8.18 -6.78
C GLY A 223 51.44 -7.08 -6.58
N ALA A 224 51.07 -5.81 -6.81
CA ALA A 224 51.95 -4.66 -6.59
C ALA A 224 51.94 -4.13 -5.14
N ALA A 225 50.91 -4.46 -4.35
CA ALA A 225 50.73 -3.92 -2.99
C ALA A 225 51.90 -4.26 -2.07
N GLY A 226 52.34 -5.52 -2.05
CA GLY A 226 53.50 -5.93 -1.25
C GLY A 226 54.80 -5.21 -1.62
N GLN A 227 55.04 -4.98 -2.92
CA GLN A 227 56.21 -4.21 -3.36
C GLN A 227 56.13 -2.75 -2.92
N ARG A 228 54.96 -2.12 -3.06
CA ARG A 228 54.72 -0.74 -2.58
C ARG A 228 54.91 -0.65 -1.07
N ALA A 229 54.35 -1.59 -0.31
CA ALA A 229 54.48 -1.64 1.14
C ALA A 229 55.95 -1.75 1.57
N ALA A 230 56.71 -2.66 0.97
CA ALA A 230 58.13 -2.83 1.25
C ALA A 230 58.95 -1.57 0.93
N GLU A 231 58.68 -0.91 -0.21
CA GLU A 231 59.37 0.32 -0.59
C GLU A 231 59.06 1.47 0.39
N GLN A 232 57.79 1.65 0.77
CA GLN A 232 57.40 2.69 1.70
C GLN A 232 57.92 2.42 3.12
N ALA A 233 57.96 1.16 3.57
CA ALA A 233 58.55 0.79 4.86
C ALA A 233 60.04 1.16 4.94
N VAL A 234 60.81 0.90 3.86
CA VAL A 234 62.22 1.28 3.80
C VAL A 234 62.40 2.80 3.77
N ARG A 235 61.57 3.52 2.99
CA ARG A 235 61.57 4.98 3.00
C ARG A 235 61.26 5.55 4.39
N ALA A 236 60.28 4.99 5.09
CA ALA A 236 59.94 5.38 6.46
C ALA A 236 61.09 5.08 7.44
N ALA A 237 61.77 3.94 7.29
CA ALA A 237 62.91 3.56 8.14
C ALA A 237 64.09 4.52 7.96
N LEU A 238 64.43 4.84 6.71
CA LEU A 238 65.50 5.79 6.37
C LEU A 238 65.15 7.21 6.80
N SER A 239 63.93 7.68 6.50
CA SER A 239 63.42 8.99 6.95
C SER A 239 63.44 9.12 8.47
N ARG A 240 63.10 8.06 9.23
CA ARG A 240 63.12 8.08 10.70
C ARG A 240 64.55 8.16 11.25
N THR A 241 65.49 7.45 10.64
CA THR A 241 66.83 7.25 11.24
C THR A 241 67.85 8.29 10.79
N CYS A 242 67.82 8.72 9.52
CA CYS A 242 68.78 9.65 8.96
C CYS A 242 68.38 11.14 9.08
N ARG A 243 67.14 11.44 9.50
CA ARG A 243 66.67 12.83 9.59
C ARG A 243 67.55 13.67 10.52
N GLY A 244 68.09 14.75 9.97
CA GLY A 244 68.98 15.67 10.69
C GLY A 244 70.37 15.10 11.00
N ARG A 245 70.76 13.98 10.38
CA ARG A 245 72.07 13.34 10.59
C ARG A 245 73.10 13.81 9.58
N GLN A 246 74.36 13.83 10.00
CA GLN A 246 75.50 14.05 9.12
C GLN A 246 76.27 12.75 8.91
N LEU A 247 76.37 12.29 7.66
CA LEU A 247 76.93 10.99 7.32
C LEU A 247 78.08 11.16 6.31
N PRO A 248 79.13 10.32 6.38
CA PRO A 248 80.15 10.28 5.34
C PRO A 248 79.56 9.79 4.01
N ALA A 249 79.98 10.39 2.88
CA ALA A 249 79.46 10.06 1.56
C ALA A 249 79.59 8.56 1.20
N SER A 250 80.68 7.92 1.62
CA SER A 250 80.90 6.47 1.40
C SER A 250 79.91 5.59 2.16
N LEU A 251 79.51 5.98 3.36
CA LEU A 251 78.51 5.26 4.15
C LEU A 251 77.12 5.50 3.59
N TRP A 252 76.82 6.74 3.19
CA TRP A 252 75.54 7.07 2.57
C TRP A 252 75.32 6.28 1.27
N ALA A 253 76.33 6.21 0.40
CA ALA A 253 76.28 5.39 -0.82
C ALA A 253 76.02 3.91 -0.49
N PHE A 254 76.68 3.35 0.53
CA PHE A 254 76.40 1.98 0.99
C PHE A 254 74.96 1.80 1.47
N ILE A 255 74.44 2.75 2.25
CA ILE A 255 73.05 2.69 2.74
C ILE A 255 72.04 2.76 1.58
N GLU A 256 72.25 3.68 0.64
CA GLU A 256 71.35 3.94 -0.47
C GLU A 256 71.39 2.83 -1.54
N ASP A 257 72.58 2.36 -1.92
CA ASP A 257 72.75 1.45 -3.05
C ASP A 257 72.69 -0.03 -2.66
N ASP A 258 73.09 -0.38 -1.43
CA ASP A 258 73.16 -1.77 -0.97
C ASP A 258 72.16 -2.05 0.16
N TRP A 259 72.27 -1.33 1.29
CA TRP A 259 71.49 -1.65 2.49
C TRP A 259 69.98 -1.46 2.28
N ARG A 260 69.59 -0.42 1.55
CA ARG A 260 68.20 -0.17 1.13
C ARG A 260 67.62 -1.36 0.34
N VAL A 261 68.42 -1.94 -0.57
CA VAL A 261 68.00 -3.09 -1.39
C VAL A 261 67.80 -4.33 -0.52
N LEU A 262 68.72 -4.58 0.41
CA LEU A 262 68.61 -5.66 1.38
C LEU A 262 67.37 -5.50 2.26
N MET A 263 67.15 -4.32 2.83
CA MET A 263 65.97 -4.04 3.67
C MET A 263 64.68 -4.22 2.87
N ARG A 264 64.61 -3.72 1.63
CA ARG A 264 63.43 -3.91 0.77
C ARG A 264 63.15 -5.39 0.53
N ARG A 265 64.20 -6.19 0.29
CA ARG A 265 64.07 -7.63 0.14
C ARG A 265 63.58 -8.30 1.42
N ALA A 266 64.13 -7.91 2.57
CA ALA A 266 63.71 -8.41 3.87
C ALA A 266 62.22 -8.13 4.14
N ALA A 267 61.76 -6.91 3.85
CA ALA A 267 60.34 -6.55 3.97
C ALA A 267 59.45 -7.35 3.00
N LEU A 268 59.87 -7.52 1.74
CA LEU A 268 59.07 -8.19 0.72
C LEU A 268 58.96 -9.71 0.94
N GLU A 269 60.07 -10.36 1.30
CA GLU A 269 60.14 -11.83 1.43
C GLU A 269 59.72 -12.32 2.81
N HIS A 270 59.93 -11.52 3.87
CA HIS A 270 59.68 -11.94 5.25
C HIS A 270 58.65 -11.05 5.99
N GLY A 271 58.36 -9.84 5.50
CA GLY A 271 57.49 -8.88 6.18
C GLY A 271 58.23 -7.99 7.19
N ILE A 272 57.62 -6.85 7.53
CA ILE A 272 58.21 -5.84 8.45
C ILE A 272 58.21 -6.26 9.93
N ASP A 273 57.48 -7.31 10.29
CA ASP A 273 57.50 -7.88 11.64
C ASP A 273 58.50 -9.02 11.81
N SER A 274 59.20 -9.38 10.74
CA SER A 274 60.12 -10.50 10.73
C SER A 274 61.41 -10.19 11.47
N GLU A 275 62.06 -11.24 11.99
CA GLU A 275 63.41 -11.14 12.54
C GLU A 275 64.42 -10.54 11.53
N PRO A 276 64.47 -10.99 10.25
CA PRO A 276 65.36 -10.41 9.25
C PRO A 276 65.19 -8.89 9.09
N TRP A 277 63.94 -8.39 9.00
CA TRP A 277 63.68 -6.96 8.92
C TRP A 277 64.09 -6.21 10.18
N ARG A 278 63.66 -6.68 11.36
CA ARG A 278 63.97 -6.03 12.65
C ARG A 278 65.48 -5.97 12.89
N HIS A 279 66.21 -7.02 12.51
CA HIS A 279 67.66 -7.06 12.62
C HIS A 279 68.29 -6.08 11.60
N ALA A 280 67.88 -6.10 10.34
CA ALA A 280 68.37 -5.17 9.33
C ALA A 280 68.11 -3.70 9.71
N PHE A 281 66.93 -3.40 10.28
CA PHE A 281 66.57 -2.07 10.72
C PHE A 281 67.40 -1.62 11.94
N ARG A 282 67.65 -2.51 12.90
CA ARG A 282 68.55 -2.22 14.03
C ARG A 282 69.99 -1.94 13.57
N LEU A 283 70.48 -2.67 12.57
CA LEU A 283 71.81 -2.43 12.04
C LEU A 283 71.89 -1.14 11.22
N LEU A 284 70.80 -0.71 10.57
CA LEU A 284 70.71 0.64 10.01
C LEU A 284 70.93 1.71 11.09
N GLU A 285 70.29 1.56 12.26
CA GLU A 285 70.50 2.49 13.39
C GLU A 285 71.96 2.49 13.86
N TRP A 286 72.63 1.32 13.88
CA TRP A 286 74.04 1.21 14.25
C TRP A 286 74.96 1.84 13.20
N LEU A 287 74.69 1.61 11.91
CA LEU A 287 75.42 2.23 10.80
C LEU A 287 75.33 3.75 10.87
N ILE A 288 74.15 4.30 11.12
CA ILE A 288 73.93 5.75 11.27
C ILE A 288 74.62 6.27 12.53
N TRP A 289 74.58 5.52 13.64
CA TRP A 289 75.28 5.89 14.87
C TRP A 289 76.79 5.97 14.68
N VAL A 290 77.41 4.99 14.00
CA VAL A 290 78.84 5.02 13.64
C VAL A 290 79.15 6.10 12.60
N GLY A 291 78.21 6.33 11.69
CA GLY A 291 78.25 7.35 10.65
C GLY A 291 78.39 8.73 11.24
N ASP A 292 77.44 9.14 12.07
CA ASP A 292 77.36 10.48 12.65
C ASP A 292 78.40 10.68 13.78
N GLY A 293 79.39 11.55 13.53
CA GLY A 293 80.47 11.80 14.47
C GLY A 293 79.98 12.43 15.78
N ASN A 294 78.88 13.18 15.72
CA ASN A 294 78.29 13.82 16.90
C ASN A 294 77.60 12.80 17.82
N LEU A 295 77.10 11.69 17.27
CA LEU A 295 76.51 10.60 18.03
C LEU A 295 77.59 9.66 18.58
N CYS A 296 78.46 9.17 17.69
CA CYS A 296 79.48 8.20 18.02
C CYS A 296 80.50 8.72 19.04
N GLY A 297 80.89 10.00 18.93
CA GLY A 297 81.92 10.61 19.77
C GLY A 297 81.57 10.70 21.25
N GLN A 298 80.31 10.48 21.63
CA GLN A 298 79.83 10.57 23.01
C GLN A 298 80.14 9.32 23.85
N ASP A 299 80.36 8.16 23.23
CA ASP A 299 80.55 6.89 23.94
C ASP A 299 81.58 5.99 23.24
N ARG A 300 82.84 6.15 23.64
CA ARG A 300 83.98 5.42 23.05
C ARG A 300 83.99 3.93 23.42
N ASN A 301 83.46 3.56 24.60
CA ASN A 301 83.35 2.15 25.00
C ASN A 301 82.33 1.42 24.12
N ARG A 302 81.19 2.06 23.84
CA ARG A 302 80.21 1.54 22.89
C ARG A 302 80.78 1.43 21.48
N LEU A 303 81.64 2.35 21.05
CA LEU A 303 82.30 2.27 19.73
C LEU A 303 83.17 1.01 19.60
N TYR A 304 83.95 0.65 20.64
CA TYR A 304 84.72 -0.60 20.62
C TYR A 304 83.81 -1.83 20.51
N HIS A 305 82.75 -1.90 21.31
CA HIS A 305 81.81 -3.03 21.27
C HIS A 305 81.04 -3.13 19.94
N VAL A 306 80.61 -2.00 19.38
CA VAL A 306 79.94 -1.98 18.07
C VAL A 306 80.94 -2.33 16.97
N GLY A 307 82.15 -1.79 17.01
CA GLY A 307 83.19 -2.10 16.01
C GLY A 307 83.62 -3.56 16.00
N GLU A 308 83.63 -4.22 17.16
CA GLU A 308 83.92 -5.66 17.27
C GLU A 308 82.83 -6.54 16.62
N GLN A 309 81.57 -6.12 16.67
CA GLN A 309 80.43 -6.98 16.32
C GLN A 309 79.68 -6.58 15.05
N LEU A 310 79.81 -5.33 14.58
CA LEU A 310 78.96 -4.77 13.53
C LEU A 310 79.10 -5.56 12.22
N THR A 311 80.32 -5.79 11.74
CA THR A 311 80.56 -6.49 10.47
C THR A 311 80.03 -7.94 10.52
N ASP A 312 80.26 -8.65 11.62
CA ASP A 312 79.72 -10.01 11.81
C ASP A 312 78.19 -10.04 11.81
N LYS A 313 77.54 -9.06 12.44
CA LYS A 313 76.07 -8.95 12.42
C LYS A 313 75.53 -8.56 11.04
N LEU A 314 76.24 -7.70 10.29
CA LEU A 314 75.89 -7.39 8.91
C LEU A 314 75.94 -8.64 8.04
N VAL A 315 76.98 -9.48 8.19
CA VAL A 315 77.09 -10.79 7.52
C VAL A 315 75.90 -11.67 7.87
N GLN A 316 75.58 -11.82 9.17
CA GLN A 316 74.46 -12.66 9.64
C GLN A 316 73.13 -12.25 9.01
N VAL A 317 72.81 -10.95 8.97
CA VAL A 317 71.55 -10.46 8.37
C VAL A 317 71.53 -10.68 6.87
N VAL A 318 72.63 -10.44 6.17
CA VAL A 318 72.68 -10.71 4.73
C VAL A 318 72.48 -12.18 4.43
N THR A 319 73.14 -13.09 5.16
CA THR A 319 72.95 -14.53 5.00
C THR A 319 71.51 -14.94 5.32
N LEU A 320 70.90 -14.33 6.35
CA LEU A 320 69.51 -14.58 6.74
C LEU A 320 68.51 -14.15 5.65
N VAL A 321 68.72 -13.01 4.99
CA VAL A 321 67.81 -12.47 3.96
C VAL A 321 68.08 -13.06 2.58
N GLU A 322 69.34 -13.23 2.18
CA GLU A 322 69.70 -13.68 0.82
C GLU A 322 69.90 -15.20 0.71
N GLY A 323 70.02 -15.91 1.85
CA GLY A 323 70.27 -17.35 1.89
C GLY A 323 71.68 -17.77 1.47
N ARG A 324 72.61 -16.81 1.36
CA ARG A 324 74.01 -17.02 0.96
C ARG A 324 74.92 -16.05 1.69
N ASP A 325 76.16 -16.46 1.90
CA ASP A 325 77.14 -15.58 2.53
C ASP A 325 77.55 -14.41 1.61
N PRO A 326 77.63 -13.17 2.14
CA PRO A 326 78.09 -12.02 1.38
C PRO A 326 79.57 -12.13 1.00
N VAL A 327 79.92 -11.49 -0.11
CA VAL A 327 81.32 -11.27 -0.47
C VAL A 327 81.94 -10.29 0.53
N PRO A 328 83.15 -10.55 1.08
CA PRO A 328 83.77 -9.68 2.10
C PRO A 328 83.90 -8.21 1.70
N GLN A 329 84.11 -7.90 0.41
CA GLN A 329 84.25 -6.52 -0.05
C GLN A 329 82.96 -5.69 0.06
N ARG A 330 81.79 -6.32 0.23
CA ARG A 330 80.49 -5.62 0.36
C ARG A 330 80.50 -4.61 1.50
N PHE A 331 81.20 -4.90 2.60
CA PHE A 331 81.22 -4.05 3.80
C PHE A 331 82.46 -3.14 3.90
N ALA A 332 83.30 -3.09 2.86
CA ALA A 332 84.53 -2.29 2.86
C ALA A 332 84.32 -0.79 3.23
N PRO A 333 83.24 -0.11 2.79
CA PRO A 333 82.96 1.27 3.23
C PRO A 333 82.73 1.39 4.74
N VAL A 334 82.10 0.39 5.35
CA VAL A 334 81.80 0.34 6.79
C VAL A 334 83.07 0.03 7.59
N ASP A 335 83.85 -0.96 7.17
CA ASP A 335 85.11 -1.34 7.83
C ASP A 335 86.13 -0.19 7.78
N ALA A 336 86.23 0.50 6.64
CA ALA A 336 87.10 1.66 6.49
C ALA A 336 86.67 2.81 7.42
N LEU A 337 85.37 3.06 7.54
CA LEU A 337 84.84 4.08 8.45
C LEU A 337 85.13 3.71 9.91
N LEU A 338 84.85 2.47 10.32
CA LEU A 338 85.11 1.99 11.68
C LEU A 338 86.59 2.12 12.04
N ALA A 339 87.51 1.72 11.15
CA ALA A 339 88.94 1.82 11.37
C ALA A 339 89.39 3.27 11.60
N ARG A 340 88.86 4.22 10.80
CA ARG A 340 89.13 5.66 10.97
C ARG A 340 88.60 6.18 12.31
N ARG A 341 87.37 5.81 12.68
CA ARG A 341 86.74 6.21 13.96
C ARG A 341 87.49 5.66 15.17
N LEU A 342 87.92 4.39 15.15
CA LEU A 342 88.69 3.77 16.23
C LEU A 342 90.07 4.41 16.42
N ARG A 343 90.67 4.92 15.34
CA ARG A 343 91.93 5.68 15.35
C ARG A 343 91.76 7.17 15.62
N ASP A 344 90.55 7.63 15.91
CA ASP A 344 90.23 9.05 16.19
C ASP A 344 90.55 9.99 15.02
N GLU A 345 90.46 9.49 13.79
CA GLU A 345 90.72 10.27 12.59
C GLU A 345 89.49 11.10 12.19
N ALA A 346 89.72 12.33 11.70
CA ALA A 346 88.66 13.16 11.16
C ALA A 346 88.04 12.51 9.91
N VAL A 347 86.70 12.53 9.82
CA VAL A 347 85.92 12.01 8.69
C VAL A 347 84.99 13.13 8.22
N GLU A 348 85.07 13.47 6.94
CA GLU A 348 84.16 14.46 6.33
C GLU A 348 82.73 13.93 6.31
N GLN A 349 81.77 14.80 6.66
CA GLN A 349 80.36 14.44 6.82
C GLN A 349 79.48 15.46 6.13
N GLU A 350 78.44 14.98 5.47
CA GLU A 350 77.45 15.81 4.80
C GLU A 350 76.06 15.50 5.36
N ALA A 351 75.15 16.48 5.32
CA ALA A 351 73.78 16.26 5.75
C ALA A 351 73.08 15.23 4.85
N ALA A 352 72.51 14.18 5.44
CA ALA A 352 71.74 13.20 4.69
C ALA A 352 70.45 13.84 4.14
N SER A 353 70.26 13.78 2.82
CA SER A 353 69.07 14.34 2.16
C SER A 353 68.07 13.22 1.85
N ILE A 354 67.05 13.07 2.69
CA ILE A 354 65.97 12.07 2.51
C ILE A 354 64.61 12.76 2.54
N PRO A 355 63.71 12.49 1.57
CA PRO A 355 62.33 12.97 1.63
C PRO A 355 61.61 12.45 2.88
N GLU A 356 60.78 13.31 3.49
CA GLU A 356 59.91 12.88 4.57
C GLU A 356 58.95 11.76 4.09
N ALA A 357 58.81 10.73 4.92
CA ALA A 357 57.96 9.59 4.67
C ALA A 357 57.06 9.33 5.89
N ASP A 358 55.84 8.83 5.64
CA ASP A 358 54.85 8.55 6.68
C ASP A 358 55.33 7.39 7.58
N PRO A 359 55.49 7.62 8.91
CA PRO A 359 55.97 6.60 9.82
C PRO A 359 55.04 5.39 9.96
N ARG A 360 53.77 5.47 9.55
CA ARG A 360 52.82 4.34 9.61
C ARG A 360 53.32 3.10 8.87
N TRP A 361 54.18 3.27 7.86
CA TRP A 361 54.72 2.15 7.08
C TRP A 361 55.74 1.29 7.85
N LEU A 362 56.09 1.69 9.07
CA LEU A 362 56.88 0.89 10.00
C LEU A 362 56.02 -0.01 10.88
N GLU A 363 54.71 0.09 10.76
CA GLU A 363 53.72 -0.69 11.51
C GLU A 363 52.85 -1.49 10.54
N ARG A 364 52.40 -2.67 10.96
CA ARG A 364 51.47 -3.46 10.17
C ARG A 364 50.08 -2.80 10.18
N PRO A 365 49.34 -2.84 9.07
CA PRO A 365 47.92 -2.46 9.07
C PRO A 365 47.15 -3.19 10.18
N ASP A 366 46.28 -2.45 10.87
CA ASP A 366 45.46 -2.96 11.98
C ASP A 366 44.48 -4.02 11.47
N GLU A 367 44.51 -5.22 12.06
CA GLU A 367 43.67 -6.36 11.65
C GLU A 367 42.18 -6.05 11.86
N ALA A 368 41.81 -5.29 12.90
CA ALA A 368 40.42 -4.91 13.13
C ALA A 368 39.91 -3.96 12.03
N GLN A 369 40.76 -3.03 11.56
CA GLN A 369 40.45 -2.19 10.40
C GLN A 369 40.37 -3.00 9.12
N GLY A 370 41.21 -4.04 8.98
CA GLY A 370 41.13 -4.97 7.85
C GLY A 370 39.82 -5.74 7.80
N ASP A 371 39.33 -6.26 8.93
CA ASP A 371 38.03 -6.92 9.02
C ASP A 371 36.88 -5.97 8.67
N GLU A 372 36.93 -4.74 9.20
CA GLU A 372 35.96 -3.69 8.87
C GLU A 372 35.99 -3.39 7.37
N ALA A 373 37.16 -3.15 6.78
CA ALA A 373 37.32 -2.87 5.34
C ALA A 373 36.80 -4.01 4.47
N ARG A 374 37.10 -5.27 4.81
CA ARG A 374 36.62 -6.47 4.10
C ARG A 374 35.09 -6.54 4.09
N SER A 375 34.42 -6.09 5.15
CA SER A 375 32.96 -6.05 5.19
C SER A 375 32.35 -4.97 4.28
N TRP A 376 33.13 -3.96 3.88
CA TRP A 376 32.70 -2.87 3.00
C TRP A 376 32.93 -3.18 1.51
N VAL A 377 33.78 -4.17 1.21
CA VAL A 377 34.08 -4.64 -0.16
C VAL A 377 32.81 -5.16 -0.85
N GLY A 378 32.69 -4.88 -2.15
CA GLY A 378 31.56 -5.33 -2.95
C GLY A 378 30.36 -4.39 -2.91
N SER A 379 30.53 -3.19 -2.35
CA SER A 379 29.47 -2.19 -2.23
C SER A 379 29.74 -0.94 -3.06
N TRP A 380 28.65 -0.29 -3.46
CA TRP A 380 28.65 1.01 -4.12
C TRP A 380 28.57 2.13 -3.08
N TYR A 381 29.38 3.16 -3.29
CA TYR A 381 29.40 4.37 -2.47
C TYR A 381 29.24 5.61 -3.35
N LEU A 382 28.70 6.65 -2.75
CA LEU A 382 28.42 7.94 -3.35
C LEU A 382 29.09 9.05 -2.54
N TYR A 383 29.74 9.98 -3.22
CA TYR A 383 30.12 11.27 -2.66
C TYR A 383 29.77 12.39 -3.63
N GLU A 384 29.68 13.62 -3.12
CA GLU A 384 29.45 14.81 -3.93
C GLU A 384 30.75 15.59 -4.12
N ALA A 385 31.08 15.92 -5.36
CA ALA A 385 32.20 16.78 -5.72
C ALA A 385 31.77 17.77 -6.79
N ASP A 386 32.04 19.06 -6.58
CA ASP A 386 31.67 20.15 -7.50
C ASP A 386 30.18 20.15 -7.90
N GLY A 387 29.29 19.75 -6.97
CA GLY A 387 27.86 19.62 -7.23
C GLY A 387 27.47 18.42 -8.10
N GLN A 388 28.41 17.50 -8.38
CA GLN A 388 28.18 16.26 -9.11
C GLN A 388 28.23 15.06 -8.17
N GLN A 389 27.33 14.10 -8.43
CA GLN A 389 27.27 12.84 -7.71
C GLN A 389 28.21 11.82 -8.34
N ILE A 390 29.30 11.49 -7.65
CA ILE A 390 30.29 10.51 -8.11
C ILE A 390 30.06 9.19 -7.37
N ARG A 391 29.91 8.12 -8.14
CA ARG A 391 29.73 6.76 -7.65
C ARG A 391 30.99 5.96 -7.85
N GLN A 392 31.40 5.28 -6.80
CA GLN A 392 32.58 4.44 -6.76
C GLN A 392 32.26 3.10 -6.12
N PHE A 393 32.93 2.07 -6.61
CA PHE A 393 32.78 0.70 -6.13
C PHE A 393 34.03 0.29 -5.38
N LEU A 394 33.84 -0.22 -4.15
CA LEU A 394 34.93 -0.73 -3.34
C LEU A 394 35.26 -2.15 -3.83
N THR A 395 36.29 -2.25 -4.66
CA THR A 395 36.66 -3.49 -5.36
C THR A 395 37.36 -4.49 -4.45
N GLY A 396 38.20 -4.00 -3.53
CA GLY A 396 38.95 -4.85 -2.63
C GLY A 396 39.81 -4.07 -1.65
N PHE A 397 40.34 -4.79 -0.66
CA PHE A 397 41.22 -4.27 0.38
C PHE A 397 42.63 -4.84 0.20
N LEU A 398 43.63 -3.98 0.09
CA LEU A 398 45.03 -4.33 -0.09
C LEU A 398 45.68 -4.56 1.26
N GLU A 399 45.78 -5.84 1.65
CA GLU A 399 46.24 -6.30 2.97
C GLU A 399 47.61 -5.74 3.36
N GLU A 400 48.52 -5.64 2.40
CA GLU A 400 49.90 -5.21 2.63
C GLU A 400 50.01 -3.70 2.87
N THR A 401 49.09 -2.90 2.33
CA THR A 401 49.13 -1.43 2.43
C THR A 401 48.07 -0.85 3.35
N GLY A 402 47.04 -1.62 3.72
CA GLY A 402 45.89 -1.11 4.49
C GLY A 402 45.02 -0.13 3.69
N GLU A 403 45.06 -0.23 2.36
CA GLU A 403 44.36 0.66 1.44
C GLU A 403 43.20 -0.07 0.77
N VAL A 404 42.18 0.67 0.32
CA VAL A 404 41.10 0.13 -0.50
C VAL A 404 41.27 0.54 -1.96
N LEU A 405 40.85 -0.33 -2.87
CA LEU A 405 40.83 -0.08 -4.30
C LEU A 405 39.45 0.36 -4.74
N TRP A 406 39.38 1.55 -5.35
CA TRP A 406 38.14 2.09 -5.92
C TRP A 406 38.10 1.92 -7.43
N THR A 407 36.93 1.55 -7.95
CA THR A 407 36.65 1.48 -9.38
C THR A 407 35.35 2.17 -9.77
N ASN A 408 35.24 2.56 -11.03
CA ASN A 408 33.97 3.04 -11.59
C ASN A 408 33.12 1.87 -12.13
N ALA A 409 31.93 2.17 -12.68
CA ALA A 409 31.02 1.19 -13.29
C ALA A 409 31.61 0.36 -14.45
N ARG A 410 32.76 0.76 -14.99
CA ARG A 410 33.48 0.03 -16.05
C ARG A 410 34.66 -0.80 -15.51
N GLY A 411 34.79 -0.89 -14.19
CA GLY A 411 35.91 -1.58 -13.54
C GLY A 411 37.24 -0.84 -13.65
N ALA A 412 37.27 0.39 -14.19
CA ALA A 412 38.49 1.17 -14.30
C ALA A 412 38.85 1.77 -12.95
N LYS A 413 40.15 1.85 -12.65
CA LYS A 413 40.69 2.42 -11.41
C LYS A 413 40.25 3.87 -11.25
N LEU A 414 39.70 4.19 -10.09
CA LEU A 414 39.45 5.56 -9.66
C LEU A 414 40.55 6.02 -8.72
N ASP A 415 40.76 5.29 -7.63
CA ASP A 415 41.74 5.67 -6.62
C ASP A 415 42.20 4.47 -5.76
N ILE A 416 43.26 4.68 -5.01
CA ILE A 416 43.70 3.84 -3.89
C ILE A 416 43.95 4.75 -2.70
N GLU A 417 43.19 4.56 -1.63
CA GLU A 417 43.31 5.38 -0.42
C GLU A 417 43.29 4.52 0.86
N PRO A 418 43.91 4.99 1.97
CA PRO A 418 43.89 4.29 3.24
C PRO A 418 42.47 4.10 3.77
N PHE A 419 42.16 2.91 4.29
CA PHE A 419 40.80 2.62 4.78
C PHE A 419 40.37 3.56 5.92
N ARG A 420 41.31 3.97 6.80
CA ARG A 420 41.04 4.95 7.85
C ARG A 420 40.44 6.26 7.32
N SER A 421 40.94 6.74 6.18
CA SER A 421 40.50 8.00 5.57
C SER A 421 39.14 7.85 4.90
N VAL A 422 38.86 6.66 4.35
CA VAL A 422 37.51 6.30 3.87
C VAL A 422 36.51 6.30 5.02
N ARG A 423 36.87 5.69 6.15
CA ARG A 423 36.00 5.64 7.34
C ARG A 423 35.74 7.04 7.90
N GLU A 424 36.77 7.88 8.03
CA GLU A 424 36.63 9.28 8.45
C GLU A 424 35.66 10.05 7.55
N ARG A 425 35.78 9.91 6.21
CA ARG A 425 34.87 10.55 5.25
C ARG A 425 33.44 10.02 5.33
N PHE A 426 33.28 8.72 5.59
CA PHE A 426 31.97 8.10 5.78
C PHE A 426 31.29 8.59 7.06
N GLU A 427 32.02 8.64 8.18
CA GLU A 427 31.55 9.17 9.46
C GLU A 427 31.21 10.67 9.39
N ALA A 428 31.98 11.44 8.61
CA ALA A 428 31.71 12.84 8.33
C ALA A 428 30.49 13.08 7.42
N GLY A 429 29.93 12.01 6.82
CA GLY A 429 28.80 12.08 5.89
C GLY A 429 29.18 12.55 4.47
N GLU A 430 30.47 12.66 4.16
CA GLU A 430 30.96 12.99 2.82
C GLU A 430 30.85 11.81 1.86
N LEU A 431 30.94 10.58 2.40
CA LEU A 431 30.77 9.33 1.67
C LEU A 431 29.54 8.60 2.22
N THR A 432 28.65 8.15 1.34
CA THR A 432 27.42 7.44 1.71
C THR A 432 27.28 6.13 0.95
N HIS A 433 26.64 5.14 1.57
CA HIS A 433 26.35 3.86 0.91
C HIS A 433 25.23 4.03 -0.11
N LEU A 434 25.40 3.48 -1.31
CA LEU A 434 24.31 3.39 -2.26
C LEU A 434 23.45 2.17 -1.87
N PRO A 435 22.13 2.34 -1.63
CA PRO A 435 21.25 1.26 -1.15
C PRO A 435 21.36 -0.04 -1.96
N GLU A 436 20.87 -1.17 -1.47
CA GLU A 436 20.84 -2.39 -2.30
C GLU A 436 19.94 -2.20 -3.53
N ALA A 437 20.27 -2.90 -4.62
CA ALA A 437 19.50 -2.84 -5.85
C ALA A 437 18.16 -3.55 -5.64
N TYR A 438 17.06 -2.86 -5.97
CA TYR A 438 15.73 -3.43 -5.88
C TYR A 438 15.08 -3.45 -7.27
N PRO A 439 14.75 -4.64 -7.84
CA PRO A 439 14.27 -4.76 -9.22
C PRO A 439 12.88 -4.18 -9.39
N PHE A 440 12.59 -3.75 -10.61
CA PHE A 440 11.26 -3.34 -11.03
C PHE A 440 10.25 -4.47 -10.76
N ALA A 441 10.60 -5.73 -11.06
CA ALA A 441 9.76 -6.88 -10.73
C ALA A 441 9.38 -6.95 -9.23
N GLY A 442 10.34 -6.65 -8.34
CA GLY A 442 10.12 -6.57 -6.90
C GLY A 442 9.20 -5.42 -6.51
N VAL A 443 9.45 -4.22 -7.07
CA VAL A 443 8.61 -3.04 -6.86
C VAL A 443 7.17 -3.26 -7.30
N LEU A 444 7.00 -3.91 -8.44
CA LEU A 444 5.69 -4.27 -8.96
C LEU A 444 4.96 -5.17 -7.97
N SER A 445 5.62 -6.22 -7.47
CA SER A 445 5.02 -7.12 -6.46
C SER A 445 4.61 -6.36 -5.21
N ASP A 446 5.53 -5.62 -4.58
CA ASP A 446 5.27 -4.84 -3.37
C ASP A 446 4.10 -3.85 -3.57
N THR A 447 4.04 -3.22 -4.74
CA THR A 447 3.00 -2.26 -5.09
C THR A 447 1.64 -2.95 -5.22
N LEU A 448 1.58 -4.07 -5.94
CA LEU A 448 0.35 -4.85 -6.11
C LEU A 448 -0.14 -5.41 -4.77
N ASP A 449 0.75 -5.93 -3.93
CA ASP A 449 0.41 -6.44 -2.59
C ASP A 449 -0.15 -5.31 -1.68
N SER A 450 0.37 -4.09 -1.84
CA SER A 450 -0.17 -2.92 -1.13
C SER A 450 -1.56 -2.52 -1.63
N LEU A 451 -1.80 -2.55 -2.95
CA LEU A 451 -3.07 -2.17 -3.55
C LEU A 451 -4.15 -3.23 -3.38
N GLN A 452 -3.77 -4.52 -3.35
CA GLN A 452 -4.66 -5.62 -3.03
C GLN A 452 -5.32 -5.40 -1.67
N ARG A 453 -4.55 -5.06 -0.64
CA ARG A 453 -5.07 -4.77 0.70
C ARG A 453 -6.07 -3.60 0.70
N VAL A 454 -5.80 -2.56 -0.08
CA VAL A 454 -6.73 -1.43 -0.23
C VAL A 454 -8.02 -1.87 -0.92
N LEU A 455 -7.92 -2.64 -2.00
CA LEU A 455 -9.06 -3.14 -2.75
C LEU A 455 -9.93 -4.07 -1.88
N GLU A 456 -9.33 -5.00 -1.15
CA GLU A 456 -10.02 -5.90 -0.22
C GLU A 456 -10.75 -5.11 0.88
N SER A 457 -10.09 -4.10 1.46
CA SER A 457 -10.71 -3.21 2.43
C SER A 457 -11.91 -2.46 1.84
N GLN A 458 -11.81 -1.97 0.59
CA GLN A 458 -12.93 -1.29 -0.07
C GLN A 458 -14.07 -2.25 -0.41
N ARG A 459 -13.77 -3.46 -0.90
CA ARG A 459 -14.79 -4.49 -1.18
C ARG A 459 -15.57 -4.81 0.09
N LYS A 460 -14.88 -5.01 1.22
CA LYS A 460 -15.51 -5.24 2.53
C LYS A 460 -16.40 -4.06 2.96
N GLN A 461 -15.91 -2.82 2.84
CA GLN A 461 -16.70 -1.63 3.18
C GLN A 461 -17.95 -1.49 2.31
N ARG A 462 -17.86 -1.80 1.00
CA ARG A 462 -19.01 -1.76 0.08
C ARG A 462 -20.03 -2.85 0.41
N GLU A 463 -19.56 -4.03 0.81
CA GLU A 463 -20.42 -5.14 1.26
C GLU A 463 -21.15 -4.79 2.56
N GLU A 464 -20.44 -4.32 3.58
CA GLU A 464 -21.04 -3.87 4.85
C GLU A 464 -22.07 -2.75 4.63
N ALA A 465 -21.78 -1.80 3.73
CA ALA A 465 -22.71 -0.74 3.37
C ALA A 465 -23.96 -1.26 2.63
N ARG A 466 -23.78 -2.23 1.72
CA ARG A 466 -24.90 -2.89 1.00
C ARG A 466 -25.78 -3.66 1.97
N ASP A 467 -25.19 -4.41 2.88
CA ASP A 467 -25.91 -5.25 3.82
C ASP A 467 -26.67 -4.37 4.83
N LYS A 468 -26.05 -3.30 5.33
CA LYS A 468 -26.73 -2.30 6.15
C LYS A 468 -27.88 -1.60 5.41
N ALA A 469 -27.68 -1.20 4.15
CA ALA A 469 -28.73 -0.59 3.35
C ALA A 469 -29.90 -1.57 3.08
N ARG A 470 -29.59 -2.87 2.94
CA ARG A 470 -30.59 -3.92 2.80
C ARG A 470 -31.37 -4.11 4.10
N GLU A 471 -30.70 -4.15 5.24
CA GLU A 471 -31.33 -4.22 6.56
C GLU A 471 -32.23 -3.01 6.81
N GLU A 472 -31.76 -1.79 6.52
CA GLU A 472 -32.56 -0.56 6.62
C GLU A 472 -33.78 -0.59 5.67
N ALA A 473 -33.62 -1.06 4.44
CA ALA A 473 -34.72 -1.19 3.49
C ALA A 473 -35.72 -2.30 3.87
N GLU A 474 -35.26 -3.39 4.46
CA GLU A 474 -36.14 -4.45 4.99
C GLU A 474 -36.85 -3.98 6.26
N ALA A 475 -36.18 -3.26 7.16
CA ALA A 475 -36.79 -2.64 8.34
C ALA A 475 -37.85 -1.60 7.95
N LEU A 476 -37.56 -0.75 6.96
CA LEU A 476 -38.53 0.21 6.44
C LEU A 476 -39.74 -0.48 5.82
N ARG A 477 -39.54 -1.57 5.04
CA ARG A 477 -40.63 -2.36 4.49
C ARG A 477 -41.49 -3.00 5.58
N ARG A 478 -40.89 -3.62 6.59
CA ARG A 478 -41.63 -4.20 7.73
C ARG A 478 -42.41 -3.13 8.51
N ALA A 479 -41.84 -1.95 8.72
CA ALA A 479 -42.53 -0.84 9.38
C ALA A 479 -43.72 -0.35 8.54
N GLN A 480 -43.58 -0.28 7.20
CA GLN A 480 -44.68 0.06 6.29
C GLN A 480 -45.79 -1.00 6.30
N GLU A 481 -45.43 -2.29 6.29
CA GLU A 481 -46.38 -3.40 6.39
C GLU A 481 -47.13 -3.38 7.73
N GLN A 482 -46.43 -3.19 8.85
CA GLN A 482 -47.04 -3.08 10.18
C GLN A 482 -47.96 -1.87 10.28
N ALA A 483 -47.54 -0.70 9.78
CA ALA A 483 -48.38 0.49 9.77
C ALA A 483 -49.67 0.27 8.94
N PHE A 484 -49.55 -0.40 7.80
CA PHE A 484 -50.71 -0.74 6.96
C PHE A 484 -51.63 -1.76 7.65
N GLU A 485 -51.08 -2.76 8.34
CA GLU A 485 -51.86 -3.72 9.13
C GLU A 485 -52.56 -3.06 10.33
N GLU A 486 -51.88 -2.15 11.05
CA GLU A 486 -52.47 -1.37 12.14
C GLU A 486 -53.58 -0.45 11.63
N GLU A 487 -53.40 0.20 10.49
CA GLU A 487 -54.43 1.04 9.89
C GLU A 487 -55.66 0.21 9.48
N ARG A 488 -55.45 -0.97 8.89
CA ARG A 488 -56.52 -1.92 8.59
C ARG A 488 -57.23 -2.43 9.84
N GLN A 489 -56.49 -2.72 10.92
CA GLN A 489 -57.09 -3.13 12.19
C GLN A 489 -57.93 -2.02 12.80
N ARG A 490 -57.45 -0.76 12.78
CA ARG A 490 -58.21 0.40 13.25
C ARG A 490 -59.48 0.63 12.43
N GLU A 491 -59.42 0.44 11.11
CA GLU A 491 -60.61 0.48 10.26
C GLU A 491 -61.60 -0.63 10.62
N GLN A 492 -61.14 -1.87 10.80
CA GLN A 492 -62.00 -2.98 11.21
C GLN A 492 -62.62 -2.78 12.61
N GLU A 493 -61.85 -2.33 13.59
CA GLU A 493 -62.36 -2.02 14.93
C GLU A 493 -63.40 -0.89 14.89
N ARG A 494 -63.20 0.11 14.03
CA ARG A 494 -64.15 1.20 13.82
C ARG A 494 -65.44 0.67 13.17
N GLU A 495 -65.35 -0.15 12.13
CA GLU A 495 -66.51 -0.77 11.49
C GLU A 495 -67.28 -1.67 12.45
N GLU A 496 -66.59 -2.48 13.27
CA GLU A 496 -67.22 -3.32 14.29
C GLU A 496 -67.91 -2.49 15.37
N ARG A 497 -67.28 -1.40 15.83
CA ARG A 497 -67.88 -0.49 16.80
C ARG A 497 -69.13 0.18 16.24
N GLU A 498 -69.07 0.70 15.01
CA GLU A 498 -70.21 1.31 14.33
C GLU A 498 -71.33 0.28 14.05
N ALA A 499 -71.00 -1.00 13.85
CA ALA A 499 -71.98 -2.08 13.71
C ALA A 499 -72.65 -2.46 15.05
N ARG A 500 -71.89 -2.50 16.15
CA ARG A 500 -72.41 -2.72 17.50
C ARG A 500 -73.36 -1.60 17.93
N GLU A 501 -72.95 -0.34 17.74
CA GLU A 501 -73.78 0.83 18.05
C GLU A 501 -75.08 0.82 17.22
N ARG A 502 -75.03 0.45 15.93
CA ARG A 502 -76.23 0.29 15.10
C ARG A 502 -77.15 -0.84 15.57
N ALA A 503 -76.59 -1.99 15.95
CA ALA A 503 -77.37 -3.12 16.43
C ALA A 503 -78.02 -2.85 17.80
N GLU A 504 -77.36 -2.08 18.66
CA GLU A 504 -77.88 -1.66 19.97
C GLU A 504 -79.02 -0.64 19.79
N ALA A 505 -78.84 0.36 18.91
CA ALA A 505 -79.89 1.31 18.55
C ALA A 505 -81.12 0.63 17.89
N GLU A 506 -80.92 -0.40 17.06
CA GLU A 506 -82.04 -1.19 16.52
C GLU A 506 -82.80 -1.98 17.58
N ARG A 507 -82.11 -2.49 18.61
CA ARG A 507 -82.76 -3.18 19.75
C ARG A 507 -83.58 -2.21 20.58
N GLU A 508 -83.00 -1.07 20.95
CA GLU A 508 -83.73 -0.03 21.71
C GLU A 508 -84.95 0.49 20.94
N ALA A 509 -84.84 0.69 19.62
CA ALA A 509 -85.96 1.10 18.78
C ALA A 509 -87.08 0.03 18.70
N ARG A 510 -86.74 -1.25 18.73
CA ARG A 510 -87.72 -2.34 18.79
C ARG A 510 -88.43 -2.40 20.13
N ASP A 511 -87.70 -2.29 21.22
CA ASP A 511 -88.25 -2.35 22.58
C ASP A 511 -89.16 -1.14 22.86
N GLU A 512 -88.80 0.06 22.38
CA GLU A 512 -89.66 1.24 22.43
C GLU A 512 -90.93 1.08 21.60
N ALA A 513 -90.83 0.51 20.40
CA ALA A 513 -91.98 0.30 19.53
C ALA A 513 -92.97 -0.72 20.13
N GLU A 514 -92.47 -1.75 20.81
CA GLU A 514 -93.28 -2.75 21.50
C GLU A 514 -93.99 -2.15 22.71
N THR A 515 -93.29 -1.32 23.50
CA THR A 515 -93.88 -0.64 24.65
C THR A 515 -94.97 0.36 24.25
N ARG A 516 -94.81 1.07 23.14
CA ARG A 516 -95.83 1.98 22.60
C ARG A 516 -97.10 1.23 22.14
N ARG A 517 -96.95 0.06 21.51
CA ARG A 517 -98.10 -0.77 21.10
C ARG A 517 -98.95 -1.23 22.27
N ILE A 518 -98.31 -1.66 23.36
CA ILE A 518 -99.01 -2.14 24.57
C ILE A 518 -99.81 -0.98 25.21
N ASN A 519 -99.24 0.23 25.25
CA ASN A 519 -99.93 1.40 25.79
C ASN A 519 -101.11 1.84 24.91
N ASP A 520 -100.94 1.85 23.58
CA ASP A 520 -102.01 2.22 22.64
C ASP A 520 -103.20 1.23 22.74
N GLU A 521 -102.94 -0.07 22.88
CA GLU A 521 -104.00 -1.08 23.04
C GLU A 521 -104.76 -0.96 24.38
N ALA A 522 -104.05 -0.59 25.45
CA ALA A 522 -104.67 -0.33 26.76
C ALA A 522 -105.57 0.92 26.73
N GLU A 523 -105.12 2.01 26.08
CA GLU A 523 -105.87 3.26 25.98
C GLU A 523 -107.15 3.10 25.14
N ILE A 524 -107.10 2.31 24.05
CA ILE A 524 -108.28 1.98 23.23
C ILE A 524 -109.29 1.16 24.05
N ARG A 525 -108.82 0.17 24.81
CA ARG A 525 -109.70 -0.65 25.67
C ARG A 525 -110.42 0.19 26.73
N GLU A 526 -109.71 1.12 27.36
CA GLU A 526 -110.29 2.02 28.36
C GLU A 526 -111.34 2.96 27.77
N LYS A 527 -111.07 3.53 26.58
CA LYS A 527 -112.04 4.38 25.86
C LYS A 527 -113.32 3.63 25.48
N VAL A 528 -113.21 2.40 24.97
CA VAL A 528 -114.37 1.59 24.57
C VAL A 528 -115.20 1.16 25.80
N LEU A 529 -114.56 0.81 26.92
CA LEU A 529 -115.26 0.53 28.19
C LEU A 529 -116.05 1.74 28.69
N ALA A 530 -115.48 2.95 28.60
CA ALA A 530 -116.15 4.19 28.99
C ALA A 530 -117.36 4.52 28.10
N GLU A 531 -117.35 4.13 26.82
CA GLU A 531 -118.51 4.28 25.93
C GLU A 531 -119.60 3.26 26.23
N VAL A 532 -119.24 2.02 26.53
CA VAL A 532 -120.21 1.00 26.98
C VAL A 532 -120.88 1.40 28.30
N ASP A 533 -120.16 2.08 29.20
CA ASP A 533 -120.73 2.58 30.44
C ASP A 533 -121.74 3.72 30.29
N ARG A 534 -121.60 4.53 29.22
CA ARG A 534 -122.49 5.65 28.89
C ARG A 534 -123.82 5.22 28.29
N LEU A 535 -124.01 3.92 28.02
CA LEU A 535 -125.29 3.38 27.55
C LEU A 535 -126.37 3.47 28.64
N GLU A 536 -127.44 4.20 28.33
CA GLU A 536 -128.62 4.31 29.18
C GLU A 536 -129.71 3.32 28.74
N ALA A 537 -130.62 2.98 29.67
CA ALA A 537 -131.75 2.11 29.34
C ALA A 537 -132.59 2.79 28.24
N GLY A 538 -132.61 2.18 27.05
CA GLY A 538 -133.20 2.75 25.85
C GLY A 538 -132.25 2.86 24.64
N SER A 539 -130.94 2.81 24.84
CA SER A 539 -129.95 2.90 23.76
C SER A 539 -129.94 1.66 22.87
N TRP A 540 -129.67 1.84 21.58
CA TRP A 540 -129.58 0.73 20.63
C TRP A 540 -128.13 0.33 20.40
N ILE A 541 -127.90 -0.96 20.22
CA ILE A 541 -126.63 -1.52 19.75
C ILE A 541 -126.90 -2.38 18.52
N GLN A 542 -125.90 -2.50 17.67
CA GLN A 542 -125.88 -3.44 16.55
C GLN A 542 -124.85 -4.52 16.84
N LEU A 543 -125.25 -5.79 16.78
CA LEU A 543 -124.35 -6.95 16.90
C LEU A 543 -124.24 -7.65 15.55
N GLY A 544 -123.01 -7.86 15.10
CA GLY A 544 -122.66 -8.45 13.79
C GLY A 544 -122.50 -7.42 12.66
N SER A 545 -121.79 -7.82 11.61
CA SER A 545 -121.54 -7.04 10.40
C SER A 545 -122.23 -7.69 9.19
N GLY A 546 -123.01 -6.94 8.40
CA GLY A 546 -123.67 -7.43 7.18
C GLY A 546 -125.21 -7.41 7.24
N GLU A 547 -125.87 -8.09 6.28
CA GLU A 547 -127.34 -8.08 6.12
C GLU A 547 -128.11 -8.78 7.26
N GLU A 548 -127.45 -9.58 8.11
CA GLU A 548 -128.05 -10.26 9.27
C GLU A 548 -127.79 -9.55 10.62
N ALA A 549 -127.33 -8.28 10.61
CA ALA A 549 -126.99 -7.56 11.83
C ALA A 549 -128.20 -7.33 12.75
N LEU A 550 -128.06 -7.71 14.02
CA LEU A 550 -129.13 -7.66 15.01
C LEU A 550 -129.10 -6.33 15.75
N ARG A 551 -130.15 -5.52 15.59
CA ARG A 551 -130.37 -4.30 16.38
C ARG A 551 -131.12 -4.65 17.66
N LEU A 552 -130.46 -4.42 18.79
CA LEU A 552 -131.04 -4.67 20.11
C LEU A 552 -131.04 -3.38 20.93
N LYS A 553 -132.11 -3.17 21.68
CA LYS A 553 -132.29 -2.05 22.60
C LYS A 553 -131.88 -2.48 24.01
N LEU A 554 -131.10 -1.67 24.71
CA LEU A 554 -130.76 -1.90 26.11
C LEU A 554 -132.01 -1.73 26.96
N ALA A 555 -132.50 -2.82 27.55
CA ALA A 555 -133.69 -2.79 28.40
C ALA A 555 -133.35 -2.51 29.87
N LEU A 556 -132.28 -3.14 30.38
CA LEU A 556 -131.89 -3.06 31.78
C LEU A 556 -130.41 -3.29 31.97
N ARG A 557 -129.81 -2.61 32.95
CA ARG A 557 -128.44 -2.82 33.42
C ARG A 557 -128.45 -3.30 34.86
N ILE A 558 -127.83 -4.45 35.12
CA ILE A 558 -127.69 -5.02 36.46
C ILE A 558 -126.31 -4.68 37.01
N ARG A 559 -126.24 -3.67 37.91
CA ARG A 559 -124.97 -3.13 38.41
C ARG A 559 -124.14 -4.12 39.24
N ALA A 560 -124.79 -5.02 40.00
CA ALA A 560 -124.09 -5.96 40.89
C ALA A 560 -123.30 -7.07 40.15
N SER A 561 -123.70 -7.42 38.91
CA SER A 561 -123.07 -8.48 38.13
C SER A 561 -122.47 -8.00 36.80
N GLY A 562 -122.51 -6.69 36.52
CA GLY A 562 -121.96 -6.11 35.28
C GLY A 562 -122.66 -6.56 33.99
N LYS A 563 -123.89 -7.09 34.06
CA LYS A 563 -124.64 -7.59 32.91
C LYS A 563 -125.55 -6.52 32.31
N LEU A 564 -125.53 -6.40 30.98
CA LEU A 564 -126.39 -5.58 30.15
C LEU A 564 -127.41 -6.48 29.44
N VAL A 565 -128.69 -6.18 29.62
CA VAL A 565 -129.79 -6.98 29.07
C VAL A 565 -130.40 -6.24 27.89
N PHE A 566 -130.31 -6.86 26.72
CA PHE A 566 -130.77 -6.31 25.45
C PHE A 566 -132.01 -7.05 24.94
N VAL A 567 -132.92 -6.31 24.28
CA VAL A 567 -134.19 -6.80 23.70
C VAL A 567 -134.36 -6.36 22.25
N ASP A 568 -135.12 -7.09 21.44
CA ASP A 568 -135.41 -6.69 20.05
C ASP A 568 -136.54 -5.62 19.94
N ARG A 569 -136.87 -5.20 18.71
CA ARG A 569 -137.90 -4.18 18.40
C ARG A 569 -139.32 -4.50 18.89
N TYR A 570 -139.59 -5.74 19.28
CA TYR A 570 -140.88 -6.22 19.82
C TYR A 570 -140.77 -6.69 21.28
N GLY A 571 -139.60 -6.57 21.91
CA GLY A 571 -139.39 -6.87 23.34
C GLY A 571 -139.30 -8.36 23.71
N LEU A 572 -139.18 -9.27 22.74
CA LEU A 572 -139.31 -10.72 22.96
C LEU A 572 -137.98 -11.46 23.16
N ASN A 573 -136.91 -11.07 22.47
CA ASN A 573 -135.62 -11.78 22.52
C ASN A 573 -134.63 -11.18 23.53
N ARG A 574 -134.52 -11.81 24.72
CA ARG A 574 -133.60 -11.39 25.79
C ARG A 574 -132.18 -11.92 25.53
N ARG A 575 -131.21 -11.03 25.30
CA ARG A 575 -129.77 -11.35 25.30
C ARG A 575 -129.06 -10.66 26.46
N GLU A 576 -128.30 -11.43 27.23
CA GLU A 576 -127.47 -10.93 28.32
C GLU A 576 -126.02 -10.86 27.84
N ILE A 577 -125.39 -9.69 27.93
CA ILE A 577 -123.98 -9.48 27.56
C ILE A 577 -123.28 -8.81 28.74
N LEU A 578 -122.08 -9.28 29.11
CA LEU A 578 -121.28 -8.63 30.15
C LEU A 578 -120.67 -7.33 29.60
N ARG A 579 -120.45 -6.35 30.49
CA ARG A 579 -119.79 -5.08 30.17
C ARG A 579 -118.45 -5.27 29.43
N GLU A 580 -117.58 -6.13 29.96
CA GLU A 580 -116.27 -6.43 29.35
C GLU A 580 -116.40 -7.11 27.98
N ASP A 581 -117.37 -8.02 27.83
CA ASP A 581 -117.59 -8.75 26.58
C ASP A 581 -118.17 -7.84 25.49
N LEU A 582 -119.06 -6.90 25.87
CA LEU A 582 -119.57 -5.91 24.94
C LEU A 582 -118.46 -4.96 24.50
N ALA A 583 -117.60 -4.49 25.41
CA ALA A 583 -116.45 -3.65 25.08
C ALA A 583 -115.43 -4.37 24.18
N THR A 584 -115.19 -5.66 24.43
CA THR A 584 -114.33 -6.50 23.58
C THR A 584 -114.91 -6.63 22.17
N ARG A 585 -116.21 -6.91 22.04
CA ARG A 585 -116.89 -6.99 20.74
C ARG A 585 -116.92 -5.66 20.00
N VAL A 586 -116.98 -4.53 20.70
CA VAL A 586 -116.91 -3.20 20.08
C VAL A 586 -115.48 -2.90 19.58
N ARG A 587 -114.45 -3.24 20.36
CA ARG A 587 -113.04 -3.11 19.96
C ARG A 587 -112.72 -3.96 18.71
N ASP A 588 -113.21 -5.19 18.68
CA ASP A 588 -112.93 -6.14 17.61
C ASP A 588 -113.83 -5.91 16.37
N GLY A 589 -114.70 -4.90 16.39
CA GLY A 589 -115.58 -4.51 15.28
C GLY A 589 -116.84 -5.39 15.11
N GLU A 590 -117.09 -6.31 16.05
CA GLU A 590 -118.22 -7.24 16.06
C GLU A 590 -119.52 -6.66 16.65
N ALA A 591 -119.43 -5.51 17.32
CA ALA A 591 -120.56 -4.75 17.83
C ALA A 591 -120.37 -3.24 17.60
N GLN A 592 -121.45 -2.53 17.28
CA GLN A 592 -121.45 -1.09 17.09
C GLN A 592 -122.47 -0.43 18.02
N LEU A 593 -122.04 0.60 18.77
CA LEU A 593 -122.92 1.40 19.60
C LEU A 593 -123.67 2.40 18.71
N LEU A 594 -125.01 2.40 18.80
CA LEU A 594 -125.87 3.31 18.02
C LEU A 594 -126.44 4.36 18.97
N SER A 595 -125.62 5.35 19.34
CA SER A 595 -126.06 6.54 20.07
C SER A 595 -126.56 7.63 19.10
N GLU A 596 -127.66 8.29 19.45
CA GLU A 596 -128.09 9.54 18.80
C GLU A 596 -127.14 10.67 19.23
N GLY A 597 -126.17 10.98 18.39
CA GLY A 597 -125.21 12.05 18.59
C GLY A 597 -124.03 11.86 17.67
N ALA A 598 -123.81 12.83 16.79
CA ALA A 598 -122.89 12.81 15.67
C ALA A 598 -121.42 12.53 16.05
N GLU A 599 -120.65 12.15 15.02
CA GLU A 599 -119.19 12.01 14.93
C GLU A 599 -118.60 10.62 15.21
N PHE A 600 -118.71 9.72 14.23
CA PHE A 600 -118.02 8.41 14.25
C PHE A 600 -117.62 7.92 12.84
N ALA A 601 -117.18 8.83 11.96
CA ALA A 601 -116.65 8.46 10.64
C ALA A 601 -115.14 8.73 10.49
N ASP A 602 -114.50 9.46 11.40
CA ASP A 602 -113.12 9.94 11.19
C ASP A 602 -112.02 9.05 11.83
N THR A 603 -112.38 8.11 12.72
CA THR A 603 -111.37 7.32 13.45
C THR A 603 -110.97 6.01 12.75
N LEU A 604 -111.76 5.52 11.79
CA LEU A 604 -111.50 4.25 11.08
C LEU A 604 -110.53 4.38 9.88
N SER A 605 -110.28 5.58 9.35
CA SER A 605 -109.32 5.76 8.24
C SER A 605 -107.85 5.83 8.68
N ARG A 606 -107.58 6.25 9.93
CA ARG A 606 -106.20 6.44 10.42
C ARG A 606 -105.49 5.16 10.86
N VAL A 607 -106.22 4.06 11.11
CA VAL A 607 -105.62 2.82 11.65
C VAL A 607 -105.31 1.79 10.55
N VAL A 608 -105.92 1.87 9.37
CA VAL A 608 -105.62 0.95 8.25
C VAL A 608 -104.39 1.41 7.41
N GLY A 609 -103.92 2.64 7.61
CA GLY A 609 -102.77 3.20 6.85
C GLY A 609 -101.37 2.74 7.28
N ARG A 610 -101.20 2.11 8.46
CA ARG A 610 -99.86 1.79 9.01
C ARG A 610 -99.32 0.39 8.69
N LEU A 611 -100.06 -0.43 7.93
CA LEU A 611 -99.59 -1.75 7.47
C LEU A 611 -99.05 -1.77 6.03
N ARG A 612 -98.81 -0.60 5.43
CA ARG A 612 -98.37 -0.51 4.02
C ARG A 612 -97.26 0.51 3.77
N VAL A 613 -96.31 0.66 4.68
CA VAL A 613 -95.00 1.26 4.34
C VAL A 613 -93.92 0.53 5.14
N GLY A 614 -93.07 -0.20 4.44
CA GLY A 614 -92.00 -1.02 5.01
C GLY A 614 -91.61 -2.18 4.10
N ARG A 615 -91.27 -1.86 2.85
CA ARG A 615 -90.40 -2.68 2.01
C ARG A 615 -89.20 -1.84 1.63
#